data_AF-W6TGZ2-F1
#
_entry.id   AF-W6TGZ2-F1
#
_cell.length_a   1.000
_cell.length_b   1.000
_cell.length_c   1.000
_cell.angle_alpha   90.00
_cell.angle_beta   90.00
_cell.angle_gamma   90.00
#
_symmetry.space_group_name_H-M   'P 1'
#
loop_
_entity.id
_entity.type
_entity.pdbx_description
1 polymer ?
#
loop_
_entity_poly.entity_id
_entity_poly.type
_entity_poly.pdbx_seq_one_letter_code
_entity_poly.pdbx_strand_id
1 'polypeptide(L)'
;MHKYLKHILIYSLILIYSCTDKVKEPTSAQQANDNKNFNTIINGFNTAIEILRKNVKKSKKGEIQLQNPDNYKTVIDRYEQFISWIEKNPDKKKELDTDLTEAYNWLEKRRSENAYEKTLAEYINNALDCKNSLCKDLKKYGTYTNQIDTFFGINSHEIFFAHNNPEDQFVKFQKINISFIKDNF
;
A
#
# COMPACT_ATOMS: atom_id res chain seq x y z
N MET A 1 3.23 -48.78 43.39
CA MET A 1 2.46 -47.97 42.42
C MET A 1 2.78 -46.47 42.42
N HIS A 2 3.23 -45.85 43.51
CA HIS A 2 3.52 -44.40 43.54
C HIS A 2 4.74 -43.93 42.73
N LYS A 3 5.73 -44.79 42.42
CA LYS A 3 6.91 -44.40 41.63
C LYS A 3 6.56 -44.01 40.19
N TYR A 4 5.65 -44.73 39.56
CA TYR A 4 5.23 -44.48 38.17
C TYR A 4 4.25 -43.29 38.06
N LEU A 5 3.45 -43.04 39.10
CA LEU A 5 2.52 -41.92 39.13
C LEU A 5 3.25 -40.56 39.07
N LYS A 6 4.41 -40.45 39.74
CA LYS A 6 5.25 -39.24 39.68
C LYS A 6 5.84 -39.03 38.28
N HIS A 7 6.24 -40.09 37.60
CA HIS A 7 6.80 -39.98 36.25
C HIS A 7 5.71 -39.57 35.24
N ILE A 8 4.52 -40.15 35.35
CA ILE A 8 3.38 -39.78 34.50
C ILE A 8 3.03 -38.30 34.68
N LEU A 9 2.93 -37.81 35.93
CA LEU A 9 2.65 -36.39 36.19
C LEU A 9 3.73 -35.44 35.63
N ILE A 10 5.01 -35.83 35.72
CA ILE A 10 6.11 -35.02 35.17
C ILE A 10 6.06 -35.00 33.63
N TYR A 11 5.81 -36.13 32.97
CA TYR A 11 5.67 -36.18 31.52
C TYR A 11 4.43 -35.41 31.03
N SER A 12 3.30 -35.47 31.76
CA SER A 12 2.11 -34.68 31.46
C SER A 12 2.38 -33.18 31.58
N LEU A 13 3.11 -32.74 32.61
CA LEU A 13 3.50 -31.34 32.79
C LEU A 13 4.45 -30.86 31.68
N ILE A 14 5.41 -31.69 31.26
CA ILE A 14 6.34 -31.36 30.16
C ILE A 14 5.60 -31.26 28.82
N LEU A 15 4.65 -32.16 28.54
CA LEU A 15 3.82 -32.11 27.33
C LEU A 15 2.92 -30.86 27.28
N ILE A 16 2.33 -30.46 28.41
CA ILE A 16 1.54 -29.22 28.48
C ILE A 16 2.45 -27.99 28.27
N TYR A 17 3.67 -27.99 28.84
CA TYR A 17 4.62 -26.88 28.69
C TYR A 17 5.26 -26.78 27.30
N SER A 18 5.32 -27.88 26.55
CA SER A 18 5.83 -27.91 25.17
C SER A 18 4.75 -27.62 24.13
N CYS A 19 3.46 -27.73 24.48
CA CYS A 19 2.34 -27.24 23.67
C CYS A 19 1.97 -25.77 23.94
N THR A 20 2.53 -25.14 24.98
CA THR A 20 2.57 -23.67 25.05
C THR A 20 3.71 -23.15 24.18
N ASP A 21 3.61 -23.37 22.88
CA ASP A 21 4.23 -22.47 21.92
C ASP A 21 3.66 -21.10 22.27
N LYS A 22 4.49 -20.27 22.89
CA LYS A 22 4.27 -18.84 22.95
C LYS A 22 3.86 -18.48 21.54
N VAL A 23 2.63 -18.01 21.35
CA VAL A 23 2.24 -17.28 20.15
C VAL A 23 3.31 -16.22 20.02
N LYS A 24 4.32 -16.50 19.20
CA LYS A 24 5.38 -15.56 18.92
C LYS A 24 4.64 -14.48 18.19
N GLU A 25 4.39 -13.36 18.88
CA GLU A 25 4.03 -12.14 18.20
C GLU A 25 5.04 -12.00 17.07
N PRO A 26 4.58 -11.96 15.81
CA PRO A 26 5.49 -11.89 14.69
C PRO A 26 6.34 -10.64 14.88
N THR A 27 7.66 -10.83 14.90
CA THR A 27 8.62 -9.74 14.94
C THR A 27 8.35 -8.77 13.79
N SER A 28 8.58 -7.48 14.01
CA SER A 28 8.33 -6.42 13.02
C SER A 28 8.95 -6.69 11.64
N ALA A 29 10.08 -7.41 11.59
CA ALA A 29 10.72 -7.84 10.35
C ALA A 29 9.94 -8.93 9.59
N GLN A 30 9.23 -9.81 10.29
CA GLN A 30 8.41 -10.86 9.68
C GLN A 30 7.08 -10.30 9.17
N GLN A 31 6.45 -9.41 9.96
CA GLN A 31 5.27 -8.64 9.51
C GLN A 31 5.55 -7.75 8.29
N ALA A 32 6.78 -7.23 8.15
CA ALA A 32 7.20 -6.44 6.99
C ALA A 32 7.27 -7.27 5.71
N ASN A 33 7.62 -8.55 5.80
CA ASN A 33 7.65 -9.47 4.66
C ASN A 33 6.25 -10.01 4.31
N ASP A 34 5.42 -10.28 5.33
CA ASP A 34 4.07 -10.84 5.16
C ASP A 34 3.06 -9.87 4.51
N ASN A 35 3.40 -8.59 4.38
CA ASN A 35 2.54 -7.56 3.75
C ASN A 35 3.31 -6.73 2.71
N LYS A 36 4.23 -7.37 1.98
CA LYS A 36 5.14 -6.67 1.06
C LYS A 36 4.38 -5.89 -0.03
N ASN A 37 3.38 -6.48 -0.65
CA ASN A 37 2.61 -5.88 -1.74
C ASN A 37 1.80 -4.69 -1.22
N PHE A 38 1.10 -4.89 -0.10
CA PHE A 38 0.35 -3.83 0.58
C PHE A 38 1.27 -2.67 0.94
N ASN A 39 2.37 -2.94 1.66
CA ASN A 39 3.28 -1.89 2.13
C ASN A 39 3.86 -1.08 0.95
N THR A 40 4.19 -1.76 -0.15
CA THR A 40 4.74 -1.10 -1.34
C THR A 40 3.72 -0.20 -2.03
N ILE A 41 2.50 -0.69 -2.23
CA ILE A 41 1.43 0.10 -2.89
C ILE A 41 0.99 1.25 -1.99
N ILE A 42 0.80 1.01 -0.70
CA ILE A 42 0.42 2.05 0.26
C ILE A 42 1.49 3.12 0.39
N ASN A 43 2.78 2.78 0.28
CA ASN A 43 3.83 3.77 0.19
C ASN A 43 3.66 4.70 -1.02
N GLY A 44 3.27 4.17 -2.19
CA GLY A 44 2.95 5.00 -3.35
C GLY A 44 1.76 5.94 -3.11
N PHE A 45 0.69 5.44 -2.48
CA PHE A 45 -0.44 6.29 -2.08
C PHE A 45 -0.03 7.36 -1.05
N ASN A 46 0.79 7.02 -0.04
CA ASN A 46 1.31 7.98 0.92
C ASN A 46 2.03 9.14 0.22
N THR A 47 2.90 8.82 -0.75
CA THR A 47 3.59 9.83 -1.56
C THR A 47 2.62 10.69 -2.36
N ALA A 48 1.64 10.08 -3.04
CA ALA A 48 0.63 10.82 -3.81
C ALA A 48 -0.21 11.76 -2.92
N ILE A 49 -0.63 11.30 -1.74
CA ILE A 49 -1.39 12.08 -0.76
C ILE A 49 -0.54 13.22 -0.20
N GLU A 50 0.76 13.03 0.05
CA GLU A 50 1.67 14.11 0.45
C GLU A 50 1.83 15.18 -0.64
N ILE A 51 1.91 14.78 -1.91
CA ILE A 51 1.91 15.72 -3.03
C ILE A 51 0.61 16.52 -3.06
N LEU A 52 -0.53 15.87 -2.88
CA LEU A 52 -1.85 16.51 -2.78
C LEU A 52 -1.91 17.50 -1.62
N ARG A 53 -1.45 17.12 -0.42
CA ARG A 53 -1.36 18.02 0.77
C ARG A 53 -0.53 19.25 0.47
N LYS A 54 0.64 19.09 -0.17
CA LYS A 54 1.52 20.20 -0.58
C LYS A 54 0.80 21.12 -1.57
N ASN A 55 0.16 20.56 -2.60
CA ASN A 55 -0.57 21.35 -3.59
C ASN A 55 -1.73 22.15 -2.95
N VAL A 56 -2.52 21.54 -2.06
CA VAL A 56 -3.60 22.24 -1.33
C VAL A 56 -3.03 23.40 -0.50
N LYS A 57 -1.90 23.19 0.20
CA LYS A 57 -1.22 24.26 0.95
C LYS A 57 -0.75 25.40 0.03
N LYS A 58 -0.14 25.08 -1.12
CA LYS A 58 0.29 26.07 -2.12
C LYS A 58 -0.89 26.86 -2.70
N SER A 59 -2.00 26.19 -2.97
CA SER A 59 -3.20 26.84 -3.49
C SER A 59 -3.82 27.80 -2.49
N LYS A 60 -3.86 27.44 -1.19
CA LYS A 60 -4.29 28.38 -0.12
C LYS A 60 -3.42 29.64 -0.04
N LYS A 61 -2.16 29.55 -0.45
CA LYS A 61 -1.23 30.69 -0.52
C LYS A 61 -1.29 31.46 -1.84
N GLY A 62 -2.09 31.01 -2.81
CA GLY A 62 -2.17 31.61 -4.14
C GLY A 62 -0.99 31.26 -5.07
N GLU A 63 -0.09 30.34 -4.67
CA GLU A 63 1.08 29.95 -5.47
C GLU A 63 0.70 29.11 -6.70
N ILE A 64 -0.40 28.36 -6.61
CA ILE A 64 -0.96 27.57 -7.71
C ILE A 64 -2.49 27.67 -7.71
N GLN A 65 -3.08 27.53 -8.89
CA GLN A 65 -4.52 27.35 -9.02
C GLN A 65 -4.85 25.85 -8.99
N LEU A 66 -5.63 25.42 -8.00
CA LEU A 66 -6.23 24.08 -7.97
C LEU A 66 -7.70 24.18 -8.31
N GLN A 67 -8.15 23.32 -9.23
CA GLN A 67 -9.58 23.13 -9.43
C GLN A 67 -10.14 22.31 -8.26
N ASN A 68 -11.21 22.79 -7.64
CA ASN A 68 -11.92 22.10 -6.55
C ASN A 68 -11.02 21.68 -5.36
N PRO A 69 -10.38 22.62 -4.64
CA PRO A 69 -9.49 22.32 -3.51
C PRO A 69 -10.16 21.50 -2.40
N ASP A 70 -11.47 21.59 -2.24
CA ASP A 70 -12.23 20.83 -1.24
C ASP A 70 -12.35 19.34 -1.59
N ASN A 71 -12.34 18.99 -2.88
CA ASN A 71 -12.30 17.58 -3.31
C ASN A 71 -10.98 16.94 -2.89
N TYR A 72 -9.85 17.66 -3.03
CA TYR A 72 -8.55 17.15 -2.61
C TYR A 72 -8.46 16.98 -1.09
N LYS A 73 -9.01 17.92 -0.31
CA LYS A 73 -9.11 17.75 1.16
C LYS A 73 -9.92 16.50 1.52
N THR A 74 -11.06 16.31 0.86
CA THR A 74 -11.91 15.13 1.07
C THR A 74 -11.16 13.82 0.83
N VAL A 75 -10.37 13.75 -0.26
CA VAL A 75 -9.52 12.57 -0.56
C VAL A 75 -8.47 12.36 0.54
N ILE A 76 -7.78 13.42 0.97
CA ILE A 76 -6.76 13.35 2.03
C ILE A 76 -7.37 12.83 3.34
N ASP A 77 -8.47 13.44 3.80
CA ASP A 77 -9.10 13.10 5.09
C ASP A 77 -9.60 11.65 5.09
N ARG A 78 -10.19 11.20 3.97
CA ARG A 78 -10.70 9.83 3.84
C ARG A 78 -9.58 8.80 3.71
N TYR A 79 -8.47 9.14 3.05
CA TYR A 79 -7.28 8.30 3.07
C TYR A 79 -6.74 8.12 4.49
N GLU A 80 -6.67 9.18 5.28
CA GLU A 80 -6.22 9.10 6.68
C GLU A 80 -7.12 8.21 7.53
N GLN A 81 -8.44 8.31 7.34
CA GLN A 81 -9.41 7.45 8.01
C GLN A 81 -9.22 5.97 7.62
N PHE A 82 -9.03 5.70 6.32
CA PHE A 82 -8.73 4.35 5.82
C PHE A 82 -7.47 3.77 6.46
N ILE A 83 -6.37 4.52 6.45
CA ILE A 83 -5.09 4.07 7.03
C ILE A 83 -5.23 3.81 8.53
N SER A 84 -5.93 4.69 9.26
CA SER A 84 -6.19 4.46 10.68
C SER A 84 -7.02 3.19 10.94
N TRP A 85 -7.98 2.90 10.06
CA TRP A 85 -8.83 1.71 10.15
C TRP A 85 -8.05 0.43 9.78
N ILE A 86 -7.30 0.41 8.67
CA ILE A 86 -6.62 -0.81 8.20
C ILE A 86 -5.50 -1.23 9.16
N GLU A 87 -4.81 -0.30 9.81
CA GLU A 87 -3.79 -0.62 10.83
C GLU A 87 -4.38 -1.26 12.09
N LYS A 88 -5.67 -1.06 12.37
CA LYS A 88 -6.41 -1.74 13.45
C LYS A 88 -6.99 -3.10 13.02
N ASN A 89 -6.90 -3.43 11.73
CA ASN A 89 -7.48 -4.64 11.14
C ASN A 89 -6.39 -5.45 10.39
N PRO A 90 -5.44 -6.08 11.12
CA PRO A 90 -4.30 -6.77 10.50
C PRO A 90 -4.68 -7.92 9.57
N ASP A 91 -5.80 -8.60 9.81
CA ASP A 91 -6.29 -9.66 8.91
C ASP A 91 -6.75 -9.08 7.57
N LYS A 92 -7.40 -7.91 7.59
CA LYS A 92 -7.77 -7.17 6.37
C LYS A 92 -6.54 -6.66 5.62
N LYS A 93 -5.50 -6.25 6.34
CA LYS A 93 -4.21 -5.89 5.71
C LYS A 93 -3.60 -7.05 4.92
N LYS A 94 -3.66 -8.28 5.46
CA LYS A 94 -3.21 -9.50 4.75
C LYS A 94 -4.10 -9.85 3.55
N GLU A 95 -5.42 -9.68 3.67
CA GLU A 95 -6.35 -9.84 2.54
C GLU A 95 -5.94 -8.89 1.39
N LEU A 96 -5.69 -7.61 1.69
CA LEU A 96 -5.22 -6.65 0.68
C LEU A 96 -3.86 -6.99 0.12
N ASP A 97 -2.92 -7.51 0.92
CA ASP A 97 -1.63 -7.92 0.37
C ASP A 97 -1.77 -8.96 -0.76
N THR A 98 -2.68 -9.90 -0.56
CA THR A 98 -3.03 -10.91 -1.58
C THR A 98 -3.71 -10.25 -2.77
N ASP A 99 -4.75 -9.45 -2.55
CA ASP A 99 -5.54 -8.82 -3.63
C ASP A 99 -4.70 -7.84 -4.48
N LEU A 100 -3.70 -7.21 -3.87
CA LEU A 100 -2.81 -6.24 -4.52
C LEU A 100 -1.65 -6.88 -5.30
N THR A 101 -1.54 -8.21 -5.29
CA THR A 101 -0.45 -8.94 -5.97
C THR A 101 -0.34 -8.59 -7.46
N GLU A 102 -1.47 -8.47 -8.16
CA GLU A 102 -1.45 -8.17 -9.60
C GLU A 102 -0.91 -6.76 -9.89
N ALA A 103 -1.39 -5.75 -9.15
CA ALA A 103 -0.91 -4.37 -9.28
C ALA A 103 0.57 -4.26 -8.89
N TYR A 104 0.99 -4.95 -7.83
CA TYR A 104 2.38 -5.03 -7.41
C TYR A 104 3.26 -5.62 -8.52
N ASN A 105 2.87 -6.78 -9.08
CA ASN A 105 3.64 -7.45 -10.12
C ASN A 105 3.74 -6.61 -11.39
N TRP A 106 2.69 -5.88 -11.75
CA TRP A 106 2.73 -4.93 -12.86
C TRP A 106 3.75 -3.81 -12.61
N LEU A 107 3.71 -3.17 -11.43
CA LEU A 107 4.66 -2.12 -11.05
C LEU A 107 6.11 -2.64 -11.04
N GLU A 108 6.32 -3.86 -10.51
CA GLU A 108 7.63 -4.50 -10.45
C GLU A 108 8.18 -4.84 -11.84
N LYS A 109 7.33 -5.36 -12.74
CA LYS A 109 7.70 -5.61 -14.13
C LYS A 109 8.20 -4.32 -14.79
N ARG A 110 7.42 -3.23 -14.65
CA ARG A 110 7.78 -1.92 -15.21
C ARG A 110 9.11 -1.39 -14.68
N ARG A 111 9.30 -1.47 -13.37
CA ARG A 111 10.58 -1.13 -12.72
C ARG A 111 11.72 -1.94 -13.31
N SER A 112 11.56 -3.26 -13.43
CA SER A 112 12.63 -4.15 -13.91
C SER A 112 13.06 -3.85 -15.35
N GLU A 113 12.13 -3.40 -16.21
CA GLU A 113 12.40 -3.06 -17.61
C GLU A 113 13.04 -1.68 -17.78
N ASN A 114 12.78 -0.74 -16.87
CA ASN A 114 13.10 0.68 -17.07
C ASN A 114 14.05 1.29 -16.02
N ALA A 115 14.24 0.62 -14.89
CA ALA A 115 15.00 1.09 -13.74
C ALA A 115 15.44 -0.08 -12.85
N TYR A 116 16.05 -1.11 -13.44
CA TYR A 116 16.41 -2.36 -12.74
C TYR A 116 17.32 -2.12 -11.52
N GLU A 117 18.10 -1.03 -11.54
CA GLU A 117 19.01 -0.60 -10.48
C GLU A 117 18.30 0.06 -9.28
N LYS A 118 17.02 0.41 -9.43
CA LYS A 118 16.20 1.04 -8.38
C LYS A 118 15.36 0.01 -7.65
N THR A 119 15.07 0.28 -6.40
CA THR A 119 13.99 -0.41 -5.69
C THR A 119 12.62 0.02 -6.24
N LEU A 120 11.59 -0.80 -6.02
CA LEU A 120 10.24 -0.48 -6.50
C LEU A 120 9.70 0.81 -5.87
N ALA A 121 9.96 1.01 -4.57
CA ALA A 121 9.57 2.23 -3.87
C ALA A 121 10.24 3.48 -4.45
N GLU A 122 11.54 3.42 -4.74
CA GLU A 122 12.25 4.53 -5.40
C GLU A 122 11.70 4.80 -6.79
N TYR A 123 11.44 3.75 -7.57
CA TYR A 123 10.88 3.89 -8.92
C TYR A 123 9.50 4.57 -8.90
N ILE A 124 8.61 4.14 -8.00
CA ILE A 124 7.29 4.77 -7.81
C ILE A 124 7.43 6.23 -7.37
N ASN A 125 8.26 6.50 -6.36
CA ASN A 125 8.46 7.86 -5.86
C ASN A 125 9.04 8.79 -6.92
N ASN A 126 10.04 8.32 -7.68
CA ASN A 126 10.61 9.08 -8.78
C ASN A 126 9.57 9.36 -9.85
N ALA A 127 8.69 8.42 -10.17
CA ALA A 127 7.60 8.63 -11.10
C ALA A 127 6.63 9.70 -10.58
N LEU A 128 6.19 9.63 -9.32
CA LEU A 128 5.25 10.59 -8.74
C LEU A 128 5.84 12.01 -8.60
N ASP A 129 7.14 12.13 -8.37
CA ASP A 129 7.83 13.43 -8.33
C ASP A 129 8.07 14.00 -9.73
N CYS A 130 8.02 13.16 -10.77
CA CYS A 130 8.27 13.53 -12.17
C CYS A 130 7.11 14.34 -12.76
N LYS A 131 7.07 15.65 -12.47
CA LYS A 131 6.19 16.61 -13.17
C LYS A 131 6.74 16.94 -14.57
N ASN A 132 5.82 17.26 -15.49
CA ASN A 132 6.08 17.60 -16.90
C ASN A 132 7.26 18.58 -17.16
N SER A 133 7.72 18.56 -18.43
CA SER A 133 8.94 19.14 -19.04
C SER A 133 10.30 18.70 -18.46
N LEU A 134 10.36 18.32 -17.18
CA LEU A 134 11.55 17.72 -16.55
C LEU A 134 11.57 16.20 -16.60
N CYS A 135 10.41 15.57 -16.82
CA CYS A 135 10.31 14.16 -17.14
C CYS A 135 10.79 13.92 -18.58
N LYS A 136 12.10 14.08 -18.81
CA LYS A 136 12.73 13.93 -20.14
C LYS A 136 12.57 12.52 -20.71
N ASP A 137 12.23 11.57 -19.85
CA ASP A 137 12.13 10.15 -20.18
C ASP A 137 10.76 9.60 -19.76
N LEU A 138 9.68 10.16 -20.32
CA LEU A 138 8.32 9.65 -20.09
C LEU A 138 8.23 8.13 -20.37
N LYS A 139 9.01 7.65 -21.36
CA LYS A 139 9.18 6.23 -21.69
C LYS A 139 9.56 5.36 -20.49
N LYS A 140 10.25 5.94 -19.49
CA LYS A 140 10.66 5.25 -18.26
C LYS A 140 9.49 4.87 -17.37
N TYR A 141 8.38 5.63 -17.41
CA TYR A 141 7.23 5.47 -16.52
C TYR A 141 5.90 5.24 -17.25
N GLY A 142 5.93 5.06 -18.57
CA GLY A 142 4.79 4.73 -19.42
C GLY A 142 4.99 5.11 -20.88
N THR A 143 4.02 4.78 -21.75
CA THR A 143 4.23 4.86 -23.22
C THR A 143 4.13 6.28 -23.73
N TYR A 144 3.03 6.93 -23.34
CA TYR A 144 2.65 8.27 -23.77
C TYR A 144 2.61 9.26 -22.60
N THR A 145 2.42 8.73 -21.39
CA THR A 145 2.20 9.47 -20.15
C THR A 145 2.88 8.74 -19.01
N ASN A 146 3.04 9.42 -17.88
CA ASN A 146 3.44 8.78 -16.63
C ASN A 146 2.27 7.94 -16.09
N GLN A 147 2.28 6.64 -16.40
CA GLN A 147 1.21 5.73 -16.04
C GLN A 147 1.20 5.42 -14.55
N ILE A 148 2.33 5.52 -13.87
CA ILE A 148 2.42 5.34 -12.43
C ILE A 148 1.71 6.50 -11.72
N ASP A 149 1.94 7.74 -12.14
CA ASP A 149 1.18 8.90 -11.65
C ASP A 149 -0.31 8.77 -11.95
N THR A 150 -0.66 8.33 -13.16
CA THR A 150 -2.05 8.08 -13.55
C THR A 150 -2.69 7.00 -12.68
N PHE A 151 -1.98 5.91 -12.39
CA PHE A 151 -2.43 4.81 -11.54
C PHE A 151 -2.80 5.28 -10.14
N PHE A 152 -1.88 5.97 -9.46
CA PHE A 152 -2.13 6.47 -8.10
C PHE A 152 -3.16 7.60 -8.10
N GLY A 153 -3.16 8.48 -9.11
CA GLY A 153 -4.10 9.60 -9.21
C GLY A 153 -5.55 9.15 -9.40
N ILE A 154 -5.80 8.28 -10.39
CA ILE A 154 -7.15 7.76 -10.69
C ILE A 154 -7.65 6.92 -9.51
N ASN A 155 -6.86 5.96 -9.02
CA ASN A 155 -7.31 5.11 -7.92
C ASN A 155 -7.50 5.92 -6.63
N SER A 156 -6.70 6.96 -6.36
CA SER A 156 -6.95 7.84 -5.20
C SER A 156 -8.31 8.53 -5.31
N HIS A 157 -8.68 8.98 -6.51
CA HIS A 157 -9.98 9.57 -6.73
C HIS A 157 -11.11 8.54 -6.60
N GLU A 158 -11.03 7.42 -7.32
CA GLU A 158 -12.09 6.40 -7.31
C GLU A 158 -12.32 5.79 -5.93
N ILE A 159 -11.24 5.53 -5.18
CA ILE A 159 -11.33 4.90 -3.85
C ILE A 159 -11.80 5.91 -2.81
N PHE A 160 -11.18 7.09 -2.73
CA PHE A 160 -11.41 8.00 -1.60
C PHE A 160 -12.39 9.13 -1.89
N PHE A 161 -12.55 9.58 -3.14
CA PHE A 161 -13.52 10.65 -3.43
C PHE A 161 -14.96 10.15 -3.45
N ALA A 162 -15.20 8.93 -3.94
CA ALA A 162 -16.54 8.37 -4.08
C ALA A 162 -17.09 7.71 -2.80
N HIS A 163 -16.22 7.29 -1.86
CA HIS A 163 -16.61 6.46 -0.71
C HIS A 163 -16.25 7.10 0.62
N ASN A 164 -17.19 7.11 1.57
CA ASN A 164 -17.08 7.84 2.84
C ASN A 164 -16.79 6.96 4.06
N ASN A 165 -16.69 5.63 3.90
CA ASN A 165 -16.35 4.72 4.99
C ASN A 165 -15.16 3.80 4.60
N PRO A 166 -14.33 3.38 5.58
CA PRO A 166 -13.18 2.53 5.32
C PRO A 166 -13.49 1.15 4.74
N GLU A 167 -14.61 0.54 5.09
CA GLU A 167 -15.02 -0.78 4.60
C GLU A 167 -15.30 -0.78 3.09
N ASP A 168 -15.99 0.25 2.58
CA ASP A 168 -16.20 0.43 1.13
C ASP A 168 -14.90 0.69 0.40
N GLN A 169 -14.01 1.50 1.00
CA GLN A 169 -12.68 1.78 0.45
C GLN A 169 -11.83 0.51 0.39
N PHE A 170 -11.91 -0.35 1.40
CA PHE A 170 -11.30 -1.68 1.40
C PHE A 170 -11.80 -2.50 0.20
N VAL A 171 -13.12 -2.62 -0.01
CA VAL A 171 -13.69 -3.36 -1.15
C VAL A 171 -13.21 -2.79 -2.50
N LYS A 172 -13.00 -1.47 -2.59
CA LYS A 172 -12.43 -0.84 -3.79
C LYS A 172 -10.95 -1.14 -3.98
N PHE A 173 -10.15 -1.18 -2.91
CA PHE A 173 -8.77 -1.62 -2.98
C PHE A 173 -8.63 -3.08 -3.45
N GLN A 174 -9.52 -3.97 -3.02
CA GLN A 174 -9.54 -5.36 -3.51
C GLN A 174 -9.75 -5.45 -5.03
N LYS A 175 -10.35 -4.41 -5.61
CA LYS A 175 -10.68 -4.31 -7.04
C LYS A 175 -9.93 -3.15 -7.69
N ILE A 176 -8.73 -2.86 -7.20
CA ILE A 176 -7.95 -1.71 -7.68
C ILE A 176 -7.81 -1.78 -9.20
N ASN A 177 -8.15 -0.68 -9.85
CA ASN A 177 -8.25 -0.68 -11.30
C ASN A 177 -6.84 -0.50 -11.89
N ILE A 178 -6.39 -1.52 -12.61
CA ILE A 178 -5.14 -1.50 -13.40
C ILE A 178 -5.39 -1.59 -14.90
N SER A 179 -6.64 -1.60 -15.37
CA SER A 179 -6.95 -1.83 -16.79
C SER A 179 -6.45 -0.68 -17.68
N PHE A 180 -6.47 0.55 -17.18
CA PHE A 180 -6.06 1.74 -17.94
C PHE A 180 -4.54 1.92 -18.06
N ILE A 181 -3.76 1.13 -17.32
CA ILE A 181 -2.29 1.08 -17.37
C ILE A 181 -1.74 -0.23 -17.95
N LYS A 182 -2.64 -1.15 -18.33
CA LYS A 182 -2.30 -2.36 -19.11
C LYS A 182 -2.27 -2.01 -20.60
N ASP A 183 -1.32 -1.19 -21.01
CA ASP A 183 -0.90 -1.16 -22.40
C ASP A 183 0.18 -2.23 -22.64
N ASN A 184 0.16 -2.79 -23.85
CA ASN A 184 1.25 -3.63 -24.34
C ASN A 184 2.40 -2.68 -24.70
N PHE A 185 3.33 -2.51 -23.78
CA PHE A 185 4.63 -1.90 -24.08
C PHE A 185 5.46 -2.87 -24.92
#